data_AF-A0A7X9DB37-F1
#
_entry.id   AF-A0A7X9DB37-F1
#
_cell.length_a   1.000
_cell.length_b   1.000
_cell.length_c   1.000
_cell.angle_alpha   90.00
_cell.angle_beta   90.00
_cell.angle_gamma   90.00
#
_symmetry.space_group_name_H-M   'P 1'
#
loop_
_entity.id
_entity.type
_entity.pdbx_description
1 polymer ?
#
loop_
_entity_poly.entity_id
_entity_poly.type
_entity_poly.pdbx_seq_one_letter_code
_entity_poly.pdbx_strand_id
1 'polypeptide(L)'
;MFIKNGVLDRECYQVNKGVQAIYDDKKKQLISLTLDRKTIKDDKFYTICMQGYHLNNCQNYFNISEKELLATWKHKVVSTSAQDVLEEYLKNHQNIDSQIEERLVYQS
;
A
#
# COMPACT_ATOMS: atom_id res chain seq x y z
N MET A 1 -1.91 -1.10 0.59
CA MET A 1 -3.21 -0.43 0.78
C MET A 1 -3.71 -0.04 -0.60
N PHE A 2 -4.90 -0.53 -0.98
CA PHE A 2 -5.53 -0.18 -2.24
C PHE A 2 -6.74 0.67 -1.95
N ILE A 3 -6.64 1.95 -2.28
CA ILE A 3 -7.74 2.88 -2.18
C ILE A 3 -7.90 3.48 -3.57
N LYS A 4 -9.03 3.17 -4.21
CA LYS A 4 -9.47 3.85 -5.42
C LYS A 4 -10.06 5.19 -4.97
N ASN A 5 -9.21 6.21 -4.80
CA ASN A 5 -9.66 7.59 -4.71
C ASN A 5 -9.89 8.08 -6.14
N GLY A 6 -11.13 8.43 -6.45
CA GLY A 6 -11.66 8.61 -7.81
C GLY A 6 -11.17 9.84 -8.57
N VAL A 7 -9.86 10.15 -8.57
CA VAL A 7 -9.32 11.32 -9.28
C VAL A 7 -8.26 10.97 -10.34
N LEU A 8 -7.56 9.83 -10.28
CA LEU A 8 -6.51 9.52 -11.25
C LEU A 8 -6.64 8.10 -11.81
N ASP A 9 -7.09 8.06 -13.06
CA ASP A 9 -7.43 6.89 -13.87
C ASP A 9 -6.24 5.96 -14.22
N ARG A 10 -5.11 5.99 -13.50
CA ARG A 10 -3.87 5.30 -13.94
C ARG A 10 -2.91 4.74 -12.88
N GLU A 11 -3.19 4.84 -11.59
CA GLU A 11 -2.21 4.36 -10.57
C GLU A 11 -2.74 3.11 -9.86
N CYS A 12 -2.22 1.94 -10.27
CA CYS A 12 -2.40 0.68 -9.56
C CYS A 12 -1.23 0.47 -8.59
N TYR A 13 -1.49 0.49 -7.29
CA TYR A 13 -0.45 0.23 -6.28
C TYR A 13 0.05 -1.23 -6.36
N GLN A 14 1.27 -1.46 -5.92
CA GLN A 14 1.70 -2.81 -5.56
C GLN A 14 1.68 -2.93 -4.04
N VAL A 15 1.33 -4.10 -3.52
CA VAL A 15 1.34 -4.37 -2.08
C VAL A 15 2.14 -5.60 -1.76
N ASN A 16 2.62 -5.69 -0.53
CA ASN A 16 3.28 -6.86 0.00
C ASN A 16 2.30 -8.03 0.22
N LYS A 17 2.86 -9.23 0.42
CA LYS A 17 2.12 -10.49 0.64
C LYS A 17 1.09 -10.46 1.77
N GLY A 18 1.28 -9.58 2.76
CA GLY A 18 0.37 -9.47 3.89
C GLY A 18 -0.97 -8.82 3.54
N VAL A 19 -1.03 -7.99 2.50
CA VAL A 19 -2.26 -7.24 2.17
C VAL A 19 -3.11 -8.03 1.20
N GLN A 20 -4.40 -8.17 1.54
CA GLN A 20 -5.42 -8.67 0.62
C GLN A 20 -6.62 -7.74 0.63
N ALA A 21 -7.10 -7.35 -0.55
CA ALA A 21 -8.27 -6.48 -0.69
C ALA A 21 -9.19 -6.91 -1.84
N ILE A 22 -10.49 -6.77 -1.61
CA ILE A 22 -11.53 -7.00 -2.63
C ILE A 22 -12.27 -5.68 -2.84
N TYR A 23 -12.32 -5.21 -4.09
CA TYR A 23 -13.01 -3.99 -4.49
C TYR A 23 -14.13 -4.32 -5.49
N ASP A 24 -15.31 -3.77 -5.26
CA ASP A 24 -16.46 -3.89 -6.16
C ASP A 24 -16.51 -2.64 -7.06
N ASP A 25 -16.22 -2.83 -8.35
CA ASP A 25 -16.12 -1.74 -9.32
C ASP A 25 -17.47 -1.12 -9.65
N LYS A 26 -18.57 -1.91 -9.64
CA LYS A 26 -19.92 -1.39 -9.87
C LYS A 26 -20.41 -0.54 -8.71
N LYS A 27 -20.20 -1.01 -7.47
CA LYS A 27 -20.57 -0.27 -6.25
C LYS A 27 -19.59 0.83 -5.89
N LYS A 28 -18.42 0.86 -6.54
CA LYS A 28 -17.29 1.75 -6.21
C LYS A 28 -16.91 1.65 -4.73
N GLN A 29 -16.88 0.43 -4.20
CA GLN A 29 -16.72 0.19 -2.76
C GLN A 29 -15.67 -0.87 -2.46
N LEU A 30 -14.90 -0.64 -1.39
CA LEU A 30 -14.03 -1.66 -0.79
C LEU A 30 -14.89 -2.65 0.00
N ILE A 31 -14.85 -3.92 -0.40
CA ILE A 31 -15.64 -5.02 0.19
C ILE A 31 -14.90 -5.68 1.35
N SER A 32 -13.59 -5.87 1.21
CA SER A 32 -12.76 -6.48 2.22
C SER A 32 -11.36 -5.90 2.17
N LEU A 33 -10.75 -5.73 3.35
CA LEU A 33 -9.34 -5.40 3.50
C LEU A 33 -8.78 -6.14 4.72
N THR A 34 -7.74 -6.93 4.46
CA THR A 34 -7.04 -7.67 5.50
C THR A 34 -5.53 -7.43 5.43
N LEU A 35 -4.89 -7.54 6.59
CA LEU A 35 -3.45 -7.56 6.75
C LEU A 35 -3.09 -8.84 7.53
N ASP A 36 -2.23 -9.67 6.95
CA ASP A 36 -1.82 -10.98 7.48
C ASP A 36 -3.03 -11.86 7.86
N ARG A 37 -4.03 -11.89 6.97
CA ARG A 37 -5.31 -12.63 7.13
C ARG A 37 -6.19 -12.12 8.28
N LYS A 38 -5.93 -10.92 8.80
CA LYS A 38 -6.75 -10.27 9.83
C LYS A 38 -7.43 -9.05 9.25
N THR A 39 -8.74 -8.91 9.49
CA THR A 39 -9.50 -7.73 9.09
C THR A 39 -8.91 -6.47 9.71
N ILE A 40 -8.73 -5.44 8.89
CA ILE A 40 -8.34 -4.11 9.36
C ILE A 40 -9.44 -3.57 10.26
N LYS A 41 -9.04 -3.04 11.42
CA LYS A 41 -9.90 -2.32 12.34
C LYS A 41 -9.64 -0.82 12.24
N ASP A 42 -10.71 -0.03 12.20
CA ASP A 42 -10.66 1.43 12.06
C ASP A 42 -10.02 2.13 13.26
N ASP A 43 -10.12 1.53 14.44
CA ASP A 43 -9.58 2.05 15.71
C ASP A 43 -8.11 1.71 15.94
N LYS A 44 -7.43 1.12 14.95
CA LYS A 44 -6.03 0.70 15.05
C LYS A 44 -5.12 1.50 14.13
N PHE A 45 -3.93 1.78 14.64
CA PHE A 45 -2.83 2.32 13.85
C PHE A 45 -2.09 1.20 13.11
N TYR A 46 -1.82 1.43 11.82
CA TYR A 46 -1.00 0.56 10.99
C TYR A 46 0.18 1.35 10.46
N THR A 47 1.33 0.68 10.37
CA THR A 47 2.53 1.25 9.76
C THR A 47 2.57 0.85 8.29
N ILE A 48 2.76 1.83 7.42
CA ILE A 48 2.95 1.63 5.98
C ILE A 48 4.35 2.10 5.58
N CYS A 49 4.95 1.42 4.60
CA CYS A 49 6.13 1.90 3.90
C CYS A 49 5.71 2.31 2.49
N MET A 50 6.13 3.49 2.06
CA MET A 50 5.78 4.05 0.75
C MET A 50 6.94 4.85 0.18
N GLN A 51 6.95 5.03 -1.15
CA GLN A 51 7.94 5.88 -1.80
C GLN A 51 7.68 7.36 -1.52
N GLY A 52 8.74 8.16 -1.47
CA GLY A 52 8.66 9.61 -1.20
C GLY A 52 7.74 10.36 -2.17
N TYR A 53 7.66 9.93 -3.43
CA TYR A 53 6.71 10.50 -4.39
C TYR A 53 5.25 10.38 -3.93
N HIS A 54 4.84 9.24 -3.38
CA HIS A 54 3.48 9.04 -2.88
C HIS A 54 3.24 9.77 -1.55
N LEU A 55 4.27 9.94 -0.72
CA LEU A 55 4.19 10.78 0.48
C LEU A 55 3.91 12.24 0.10
N ASN A 56 4.66 12.79 -0.86
CA ASN A 56 4.50 14.17 -1.32
C ASN A 56 3.14 14.45 -1.97
N ASN A 57 2.48 13.40 -2.49
CA ASN A 57 1.17 13.51 -3.13
C ASN A 57 0.04 12.87 -2.30
N CYS A 58 0.27 12.65 -0.99
CA CYS A 58 -0.64 11.87 -0.17
C CYS A 58 -2.05 12.46 -0.06
N GLN A 59 -2.20 13.78 -0.12
CA GLN A 59 -3.51 14.42 -0.12
C GLN A 59 -4.35 13.99 -1.33
N ASN A 60 -3.75 13.99 -2.52
CA ASN A 60 -4.46 13.65 -3.76
C ASN A 60 -4.80 12.15 -3.84
N TYR A 61 -3.95 11.29 -3.27
CA TYR A 61 -4.08 9.85 -3.40
C TYR A 61 -4.77 9.15 -2.22
N PHE A 62 -4.56 9.63 -0.99
CA PHE A 62 -5.10 9.02 0.24
C PHE A 62 -6.13 9.90 0.93
N ASN A 63 -6.34 11.14 0.47
CA ASN A 63 -7.21 12.13 1.13
C ASN A 63 -6.79 12.38 2.59
N ILE A 64 -5.49 12.32 2.86
CA ILE A 64 -4.86 12.59 4.16
C ILE A 64 -3.69 13.53 3.90
N SER A 65 -3.55 14.58 4.71
CA SER A 65 -2.44 15.52 4.55
C SER A 65 -1.12 14.93 5.03
N GLU A 66 -0.01 15.40 4.46
CA GLU A 66 1.33 14.97 4.90
C GLU A 66 1.53 15.27 6.40
N LYS A 67 1.03 16.42 6.86
CA LYS A 67 1.08 16.80 8.27
C LYS A 67 0.35 15.79 9.16
N GLU A 68 -0.84 15.33 8.78
CA GLU A 68 -1.59 14.32 9.53
C GLU A 68 -0.87 12.97 9.51
N LEU A 69 -0.33 12.57 8.36
CA LEU A 69 0.40 11.31 8.23
C LEU A 69 1.66 11.30 9.10
N LEU A 70 2.42 12.39 9.10
CA LEU A 70 3.67 12.53 9.87
C LEU A 70 3.44 12.83 11.36
N ALA A 71 2.26 13.33 11.75
CA ALA A 71 1.88 13.55 13.15
C ALA A 71 1.66 12.23 13.90
N THR A 72 1.45 11.12 13.20
CA THR A 72 1.37 9.80 13.82
C THR A 72 2.74 9.38 14.37
N TRP A 73 2.74 8.76 15.56
CA TRP A 73 3.95 8.51 16.34
C TRP A 73 4.95 7.61 15.58
N LYS A 74 6.07 8.22 15.15
CA LYS A 74 7.30 7.62 14.58
C LYS A 74 7.28 7.33 13.07
N HIS A 75 7.33 8.36 12.25
CA HIS A 75 7.80 8.22 10.86
C HIS A 75 9.34 8.14 10.83
N LYS A 76 9.89 7.43 9.84
CA LYS A 76 11.33 7.38 9.57
C LYS A 76 11.59 7.21 8.08
N VAL A 77 12.67 7.80 7.60
CA VAL A 77 13.20 7.49 6.26
C VAL A 77 13.96 6.16 6.38
N VAL A 78 13.50 5.15 5.64
CA VAL A 78 14.14 3.81 5.61
C VAL A 78 15.34 3.81 4.67
N SER A 79 15.20 4.42 3.50
CA SER A 79 16.24 4.61 2.50
C SER A 79 15.90 5.84 1.65
N THR A 80 16.91 6.46 1.06
CA THR A 80 16.76 7.53 0.05
C THR A 80 16.75 6.99 -1.38
N SER A 81 17.04 5.69 -1.58
CA SER A 81 17.08 5.01 -2.88
C SER A 81 16.27 3.72 -2.83
N ALA A 82 15.22 3.63 -3.65
CA ALA A 82 14.46 2.39 -3.81
C ALA A 82 15.29 1.31 -4.51
N GLN A 83 16.22 1.71 -5.39
CA GLN A 83 17.15 0.80 -6.05
C GLN A 83 18.03 0.09 -5.01
N ASP A 84 18.57 0.82 -4.04
CA ASP A 84 19.45 0.25 -3.01
C ASP A 84 18.71 -0.79 -2.17
N VAL A 85 17.46 -0.51 -1.81
CA VAL A 85 16.58 -1.46 -1.10
C VAL A 85 16.35 -2.73 -1.92
N LEU A 86 16.08 -2.59 -3.21
CA LEU A 86 15.89 -3.74 -4.10
C LEU A 86 17.18 -4.54 -4.29
N GLU A 87 18.31 -3.87 -4.48
CA GLU A 87 19.62 -4.51 -4.60
C GLU A 87 19.98 -5.30 -3.34
N GLU A 88 19.84 -4.70 -2.16
CA GLU A 88 20.11 -5.38 -0.89
C GLU A 88 19.16 -6.56 -0.70
N TYR A 89 17.88 -6.39 -0.99
CA TYR A 89 16.89 -7.45 -0.87
C TYR A 89 17.22 -8.64 -1.78
N LEU A 90 17.51 -8.39 -3.06
CA LEU A 90 17.83 -9.42 -4.05
C LEU A 90 19.19 -10.08 -3.79
N LYS A 91 20.20 -9.33 -3.30
CA LYS A 91 21.50 -9.90 -2.89
C LYS A 91 21.32 -10.95 -1.79
N ASN A 92 20.45 -10.67 -0.81
CA ASN A 92 20.20 -11.55 0.34
C ASN A 92 19.18 -12.66 0.10
N HIS A 93 18.47 -12.64 -1.03
CA HIS A 93 17.42 -13.61 -1.35
C HIS A 93 17.58 -14.08 -2.80
N GLN A 94 18.44 -15.07 -3.00
CA GLN A 94 18.68 -15.66 -4.33
C GLN A 94 17.52 -16.57 -4.75
N ASN A 95 17.23 -16.64 -6.04
CA ASN A 95 16.19 -17.50 -6.63
C ASN A 95 14.78 -17.27 -6.06
N ILE A 96 14.45 -16.01 -5.73
CA ILE A 96 13.06 -15.66 -5.37
C ILE A 96 12.16 -15.91 -6.58
N ASP A 97 11.06 -16.61 -6.34
CA ASP A 97 9.94 -16.71 -7.27
C ASP A 97 8.69 -16.00 -6.70
N SER A 98 7.81 -15.54 -7.58
CA SER A 98 6.53 -14.96 -7.22
C SER A 98 5.45 -15.36 -8.21
N GLN A 99 4.30 -15.71 -7.66
CA GLN A 99 3.10 -16.06 -8.43
C GLN A 99 2.02 -14.98 -8.22
N ILE A 100 0.95 -15.05 -9.01
CA ILE A 100 -0.25 -14.23 -8.75
C ILE A 100 -0.93 -14.78 -7.49
N GLU A 101 -0.93 -13.98 -6.42
CA GLU A 101 -1.41 -14.38 -5.08
C GLU A 101 -2.76 -13.71 -4.71
N GLU A 102 -3.49 -13.17 -5.70
CA GLU A 102 -4.81 -12.53 -5.49
C GLU A 102 -4.82 -11.46 -4.38
N ARG A 103 -3.69 -10.77 -4.19
CA ARG A 103 -3.56 -9.67 -3.20
C ARG A 103 -4.56 -8.54 -3.47
N LEU A 104 -4.93 -8.39 -4.73
CA LEU A 104 -6.04 -7.58 -5.17
C LEU A 104 -7.00 -8.35 -6.02
N VAL A 105 -8.28 -8.17 -5.72
CA VAL A 105 -9.36 -8.65 -6.57
C VAL A 105 -10.31 -7.49 -6.86
N TYR A 106 -10.57 -7.26 -8.15
CA TYR A 106 -11.62 -6.38 -8.63
C TYR A 106 -12.79 -7.23 -9.11
N GLN A 107 -13.94 -7.07 -8.49
CA GLN A 107 -15.17 -7.76 -8.88
C GLN A 107 -16.13 -6.80 -9.56
N SER A 108 -16.87 -7.34 -10.54
CA SER A 108 -17.89 -6.62 -11.30
C SER A 108 -19.27 -6.83 -10.70
#